data_AF-B0FBK1-F1
#
_entry.id   AF-B0FBK1-F1
#
_cell.length_a   1.000
_cell.length_b   1.000
_cell.length_c   1.000
_cell.angle_alpha   90.00
_cell.angle_beta   90.00
_cell.angle_gamma   90.00
#
_symmetry.space_group_name_H-M   'P 1'
#
loop_
_entity.id
_entity.type
_entity.pdbx_description
1 polymer ?
#
loop_
_entity_poly.entity_id
_entity_poly.type
_entity_poly.pdbx_seq_one_letter_code
_entity_poly.pdbx_strand_id
1 'polypeptide(L)'
;HHPDVDKVAFTGSTEVGRIIMSAASAVNLKRVTLELGGKSPLVIFNDADVEKAALIAHRAAFANAGQCCVAGTRTFVQSGIYDKFVAKSAEIAQKRSVGNPYEDVEQGPQIDKEMFDKVMGFIDAGKTQGARCIAGGGRQGNVGFFVQPTVFADVKDDMKIAREEIFGPVQSILKFETFEEVVDRANNTNYGLGAGGSLNTSQI
;
A
#
# COMPACT_ATOMS: atom_id res chain seq x y z
N HIS A 1 -16.61 -26.28 -5.26
CA HIS A 1 -17.67 -27.29 -5.00
C HIS A 1 -17.71 -28.44 -6.02
N HIS A 2 -17.22 -28.27 -7.25
CA HIS A 2 -17.22 -29.35 -8.24
C HIS A 2 -16.32 -30.53 -7.83
N PRO A 3 -16.79 -31.79 -7.89
CA PRO A 3 -16.01 -32.97 -7.52
C PRO A 3 -14.92 -33.31 -8.55
N ASP A 4 -15.15 -33.02 -9.84
CA ASP A 4 -14.18 -33.34 -10.91
C ASP A 4 -13.12 -32.26 -11.15
N VAL A 5 -13.07 -31.23 -10.29
CA VAL A 5 -12.00 -30.24 -10.36
C VAL A 5 -10.84 -30.71 -9.47
N ASP A 6 -9.67 -30.94 -10.07
CA ASP A 6 -8.51 -31.48 -9.36
C ASP A 6 -7.66 -30.42 -8.64
N LYS A 7 -7.73 -29.16 -9.09
CA LYS A 7 -6.95 -28.06 -8.53
C LYS A 7 -7.66 -26.72 -8.69
N VAL A 8 -7.49 -25.85 -7.69
CA VAL A 8 -7.83 -24.43 -7.76
C VAL A 8 -6.57 -23.59 -7.58
N ALA A 9 -6.47 -22.51 -8.34
CA ALA A 9 -5.53 -21.41 -8.14
C ALA A 9 -6.36 -20.12 -8.06
N PHE A 10 -6.15 -19.34 -7.00
CA PHE A 10 -6.93 -18.13 -6.74
C PHE A 10 -6.02 -16.98 -6.33
N THR A 11 -6.30 -15.80 -6.91
CA THR A 11 -5.69 -14.53 -6.53
C THR A 11 -6.81 -13.56 -6.19
N GLY A 12 -6.78 -12.97 -4.99
CA GLY A 12 -7.84 -12.06 -4.55
C GLY A 12 -7.81 -11.80 -3.04
N SER A 13 -8.97 -11.48 -2.46
CA SER A 13 -9.03 -11.10 -1.05
C SER A 13 -8.79 -12.29 -0.10
N THR A 14 -8.22 -11.99 1.06
CA THR A 14 -7.96 -12.99 2.11
C THR A 14 -9.24 -13.70 2.57
N GLU A 15 -10.35 -12.96 2.65
CA GLU A 15 -11.66 -13.51 3.02
C GLU A 15 -12.12 -14.58 2.03
N VAL A 16 -12.09 -14.28 0.73
CA VAL A 16 -12.49 -15.23 -0.32
C VAL A 16 -11.53 -16.41 -0.39
N GLY A 17 -10.23 -16.19 -0.17
CA GLY A 17 -9.24 -17.26 -0.07
C GLY A 17 -9.59 -18.30 1.00
N ARG A 18 -10.05 -17.85 2.18
CA ARG A 18 -10.52 -18.75 3.25
C ARG A 18 -11.74 -19.56 2.81
N ILE A 19 -12.72 -18.92 2.17
CA ILE A 19 -13.93 -19.60 1.65
C ILE A 19 -13.53 -20.68 0.64
N ILE A 20 -12.64 -20.37 -0.30
CA ILE A 20 -12.17 -21.31 -1.32
C ILE A 20 -11.47 -22.51 -0.68
N MET A 21 -10.59 -22.26 0.30
CA MET A 21 -9.88 -23.33 0.99
C MET A 21 -10.83 -24.26 1.76
N SER A 22 -11.82 -23.70 2.47
CA SER A 22 -12.86 -24.48 3.15
C SER A 22 -13.75 -25.26 2.17
N ALA A 23 -14.13 -24.67 1.05
CA ALA A 23 -14.93 -25.34 0.02
C ALA A 23 -14.16 -26.46 -0.69
N ALA A 24 -12.85 -26.31 -0.85
CA ALA A 24 -11.99 -27.34 -1.42
C ALA A 24 -11.88 -28.56 -0.49
N SER A 25 -11.70 -28.32 0.82
CA SER A 25 -11.54 -29.39 1.81
C SER A 25 -12.81 -30.23 1.99
N ALA A 26 -13.98 -29.62 1.87
CA ALA A 26 -15.28 -30.28 2.06
C ALA A 26 -15.70 -31.24 0.93
N VAL A 27 -15.03 -31.24 -0.23
CA VAL A 27 -15.48 -32.00 -1.42
C VAL A 27 -14.57 -33.18 -1.77
N ASN A 28 -13.32 -32.90 -2.14
CA ASN A 28 -12.38 -33.92 -2.65
C ASN A 28 -10.93 -33.62 -2.25
N LEU A 29 -10.70 -32.72 -1.28
CA LEU A 29 -9.37 -32.29 -0.85
C LEU A 29 -8.46 -31.82 -2.01
N LYS A 30 -9.05 -31.21 -3.05
CA LYS A 30 -8.31 -30.67 -4.21
C LYS A 30 -7.21 -29.71 -3.77
N ARG A 31 -6.11 -29.70 -4.53
CA ARG A 31 -4.98 -28.79 -4.28
C ARG A 31 -5.43 -27.34 -4.46
N VAL A 32 -5.00 -26.45 -3.55
CA VAL A 32 -5.30 -25.02 -3.60
C VAL A 32 -4.01 -24.22 -3.54
N THR A 33 -3.90 -23.20 -4.39
CA THR A 33 -2.85 -22.16 -4.29
C THR A 33 -3.55 -20.81 -4.14
N LEU A 34 -3.12 -20.01 -3.16
CA LEU A 34 -3.73 -18.72 -2.81
C LEU A 34 -2.67 -17.61 -2.86
N GLU A 35 -2.90 -16.60 -3.67
CA GLU A 35 -2.18 -15.33 -3.66
C GLU A 35 -3.13 -14.26 -3.12
N LEU A 36 -2.91 -13.80 -1.89
CA LEU A 36 -3.85 -12.94 -1.17
C LEU A 36 -3.30 -11.53 -0.96
N GLY A 37 -4.04 -10.70 -0.23
CA GLY A 37 -3.68 -9.30 0.01
C GLY A 37 -2.31 -9.08 0.67
N GLY A 38 -1.83 -7.85 0.62
CA GLY A 38 -0.54 -7.45 1.15
C GLY A 38 -0.56 -6.17 1.99
N LYS A 39 0.49 -5.97 2.79
CA LYS A 39 0.82 -4.69 3.44
C LYS A 39 2.32 -4.44 3.43
N SER A 40 2.87 -4.49 2.23
CA SER A 40 4.32 -4.56 1.98
C SER A 40 5.07 -3.36 2.58
N PRO A 41 6.11 -3.60 3.39
CA PRO A 41 6.97 -2.54 3.89
C PRO A 41 8.02 -2.13 2.86
N LEU A 42 8.34 -0.84 2.84
CA LEU A 42 9.50 -0.26 2.17
C LEU A 42 10.33 0.48 3.20
N VAL A 43 11.57 0.05 3.45
CA VAL A 43 12.44 0.63 4.48
C VAL A 43 13.49 1.54 3.85
N ILE A 44 13.63 2.76 4.38
CA ILE A 44 14.51 3.81 3.87
C ILE A 44 15.39 4.32 5.01
N PHE A 45 16.69 4.10 4.88
CA PHE A 45 17.69 4.44 5.89
C PHE A 45 18.27 5.84 5.66
N ASN A 46 18.96 6.37 6.68
CA ASN A 46 19.50 7.73 6.70
C ASN A 46 20.52 8.02 5.58
N ASP A 47 21.19 7.00 5.06
CA ASP A 47 22.18 7.09 3.98
C ASP A 47 21.54 7.16 2.58
N ALA A 48 20.23 6.92 2.48
CA ALA A 48 19.52 6.96 1.22
C ALA A 48 19.45 8.38 0.64
N ASP A 49 19.58 8.46 -0.69
CA ASP A 49 19.28 9.67 -1.45
C ASP A 49 17.77 9.96 -1.36
N VAL A 50 17.39 11.00 -0.61
CA VAL A 50 15.99 11.34 -0.33
C VAL A 50 15.17 11.55 -1.60
N GLU A 51 15.75 12.17 -2.62
CA GLU A 51 15.05 12.44 -3.89
C GLU A 51 14.71 11.13 -4.60
N LYS A 52 15.70 10.24 -4.73
CA LYS A 52 15.50 8.92 -5.36
C LYS A 52 14.58 8.03 -4.52
N ALA A 53 14.79 8.00 -3.22
CA ALA A 53 14.03 7.16 -2.31
C ALA A 53 12.55 7.56 -2.28
N ALA A 54 12.24 8.87 -2.25
CA ALA A 54 10.86 9.36 -2.30
C ALA A 54 10.18 9.02 -3.63
N LEU A 55 10.92 9.10 -4.75
CA LEU A 55 10.41 8.69 -6.06
C LEU A 55 10.13 7.17 -6.14
N ILE A 56 11.02 6.34 -5.58
CA ILE A 56 10.83 4.89 -5.50
C ILE A 56 9.60 4.56 -4.66
N ALA A 57 9.48 5.17 -3.48
CA ALA A 57 8.32 4.97 -2.60
C ALA A 57 7.01 5.42 -3.25
N HIS A 58 7.05 6.54 -3.97
CA HIS A 58 5.91 7.01 -4.76
C HIS A 58 5.53 6.00 -5.86
N ARG A 59 6.50 5.48 -6.63
CA ARG A 59 6.19 4.45 -7.63
C ARG A 59 5.62 3.18 -6.99
N ALA A 60 6.18 2.75 -5.86
CA ALA A 60 5.75 1.56 -5.16
C ALA A 60 4.32 1.65 -4.60
N ALA A 61 3.90 2.82 -4.12
CA ALA A 61 2.57 3.00 -3.52
C ALA A 61 1.48 3.39 -4.54
N PHE A 62 1.84 4.07 -5.63
CA PHE A 62 0.87 4.72 -6.53
C PHE A 62 0.73 4.06 -7.91
N ALA A 63 1.59 3.08 -8.26
CA ALA A 63 1.44 2.30 -9.49
C ALA A 63 0.05 1.65 -9.58
N ASN A 64 -0.55 1.65 -10.77
CA ASN A 64 -1.92 1.19 -11.02
C ASN A 64 -2.97 1.82 -10.08
N ALA A 65 -2.80 3.10 -9.73
CA ALA A 65 -3.61 3.80 -8.74
C ALA A 65 -3.67 3.07 -7.37
N GLY A 66 -2.57 2.39 -7.00
CA GLY A 66 -2.45 1.61 -5.76
C GLY A 66 -3.21 0.28 -5.75
N GLN A 67 -3.86 -0.10 -6.85
CA GLN A 67 -4.55 -1.38 -7.01
C GLN A 67 -3.53 -2.47 -7.38
N CYS A 68 -2.60 -2.74 -6.47
CA CYS A 68 -1.50 -3.67 -6.66
C CYS A 68 -1.24 -4.40 -5.34
N CYS A 69 -1.28 -5.74 -5.37
CA CYS A 69 -1.12 -6.56 -4.17
C CYS A 69 0.25 -6.36 -3.49
N VAL A 70 1.30 -6.09 -4.28
CA VAL A 70 2.67 -5.86 -3.78
C VAL A 70 2.98 -4.38 -3.48
N ALA A 71 1.98 -3.48 -3.52
CA ALA A 71 2.21 -2.05 -3.30
C ALA A 71 2.94 -1.75 -1.98
N GLY A 72 3.95 -0.88 -2.06
CA GLY A 72 4.80 -0.44 -0.94
C GLY A 72 4.06 0.53 0.00
N THR A 73 3.00 0.05 0.64
CA THR A 73 2.02 0.90 1.34
C THR A 73 2.48 1.36 2.72
N ARG A 74 3.42 0.66 3.37
CA ARG A 74 4.09 1.11 4.60
C ARG A 74 5.51 1.55 4.28
N THR A 75 5.75 2.85 4.23
CA THR A 75 7.09 3.40 4.03
C THR A 75 7.71 3.74 5.39
N PHE A 76 8.67 2.94 5.85
CA PHE A 76 9.45 3.21 7.04
C PHE A 76 10.64 4.08 6.69
N VAL A 77 10.80 5.22 7.37
CA VAL A 77 11.86 6.19 7.09
C VAL A 77 12.62 6.48 8.37
N GLN A 78 13.95 6.39 8.31
CA GLN A 78 14.79 6.60 9.47
C GLN A 78 14.79 8.08 9.88
N SER A 79 14.86 8.33 11.19
CA SER A 79 14.63 9.64 11.81
C SER A 79 15.48 10.78 11.26
N GLY A 80 16.72 10.52 10.85
CA GLY A 80 17.66 11.54 10.36
C GLY A 80 17.26 12.19 9.03
N ILE A 81 16.44 11.53 8.21
CA ILE A 81 15.95 12.07 6.92
C ILE A 81 14.43 12.21 6.85
N TYR A 82 13.70 11.86 7.92
CA TYR A 82 12.25 11.76 7.94
C TYR A 82 11.53 13.01 7.43
N ASP A 83 11.83 14.18 7.99
CA ASP A 83 11.11 15.42 7.63
C ASP A 83 11.35 15.82 6.17
N LYS A 84 12.59 15.65 5.68
CA LYS A 84 12.93 15.90 4.27
C LYS A 84 12.19 14.95 3.34
N PHE A 85 12.12 13.67 3.72
CA PHE A 85 11.41 12.66 2.96
C PHE A 85 9.89 12.90 2.93
N VAL A 86 9.29 13.28 4.06
CA VAL A 86 7.86 13.63 4.17
C VAL A 86 7.54 14.81 3.26
N ALA A 87 8.33 15.89 3.32
CA ALA A 87 8.16 17.05 2.46
C ALA A 87 8.26 16.67 0.98
N LYS A 88 9.26 15.85 0.61
CA LYS A 88 9.46 15.41 -0.76
C LYS A 88 8.33 14.51 -1.27
N SER A 89 7.85 13.59 -0.43
CA SER A 89 6.75 12.69 -0.77
C SER A 89 5.45 13.46 -1.04
N ALA A 90 5.18 14.51 -0.26
CA ALA A 90 4.05 15.41 -0.51
C ALA A 90 4.19 16.13 -1.85
N GLU A 91 5.38 16.69 -2.16
CA GLU A 91 5.65 17.38 -3.42
C GLU A 91 5.39 16.47 -4.64
N ILE A 92 5.92 15.24 -4.61
CA ILE A 92 5.76 14.28 -5.70
C ILE A 92 4.28 13.88 -5.85
N ALA A 93 3.60 13.60 -4.73
CA ALA A 93 2.19 13.21 -4.77
C ALA A 93 1.27 14.30 -5.33
N GLN A 94 1.53 15.57 -5.00
CA GLN A 94 0.76 16.71 -5.51
C GLN A 94 0.97 16.95 -7.01
N LYS A 95 2.13 16.57 -7.55
CA LYS A 95 2.46 16.72 -8.98
C LYS A 95 1.93 15.58 -9.86
N ARG A 96 1.57 14.44 -9.26
CA ARG A 96 1.08 13.28 -10.01
C ARG A 96 -0.23 13.62 -10.73
N SER A 97 -0.23 13.47 -12.05
CA SER A 97 -1.41 13.71 -12.89
C SER A 97 -2.46 12.61 -12.70
N VAL A 98 -3.72 13.01 -12.47
CA VAL A 98 -4.87 12.11 -12.29
C VAL A 98 -5.96 12.48 -13.28
N GLY A 99 -6.42 11.52 -14.08
CA GLY A 99 -7.44 11.79 -15.09
C GLY A 99 -7.82 10.61 -15.97
N ASN A 100 -8.43 10.91 -17.11
CA ASN A 100 -8.91 9.92 -18.07
C ASN A 100 -7.77 9.00 -18.54
N PRO A 101 -7.88 7.66 -18.37
CA PRO A 101 -6.80 6.74 -18.72
C PRO A 101 -6.51 6.65 -20.23
N TYR A 102 -7.33 7.27 -21.08
CA TYR A 102 -7.07 7.42 -22.52
C TYR A 102 -6.28 8.69 -22.88
N GLU A 103 -5.95 9.53 -21.90
CA GLU A 103 -5.10 10.72 -22.04
C GLU A 103 -3.71 10.48 -21.43
N ASP A 104 -2.78 11.43 -21.62
CA ASP A 104 -1.44 11.37 -21.02
C ASP A 104 -1.50 11.74 -19.53
N VAL A 105 -1.86 10.76 -18.71
CA VAL A 105 -1.97 10.89 -17.25
C VAL A 105 -1.28 9.72 -16.55
N GLU A 106 -0.78 9.98 -15.35
CA GLU A 106 -0.07 8.95 -14.56
C GLU A 106 -1.02 8.04 -13.76
N GLN A 107 -2.25 8.49 -13.48
CA GLN A 107 -3.19 7.77 -12.61
C GLN A 107 -4.63 7.84 -13.14
N GLY A 108 -5.21 6.67 -13.34
CA GLY A 108 -6.63 6.49 -13.66
C GLY A 108 -7.53 6.37 -12.42
N PRO A 109 -8.81 6.00 -12.60
CA PRO A 109 -9.76 5.83 -11.50
C PRO A 109 -9.52 4.51 -10.76
N GLN A 110 -10.17 4.37 -9.60
CA GLN A 110 -10.41 3.05 -9.01
C GLN A 110 -11.38 2.25 -9.90
N ILE A 111 -11.33 0.92 -9.80
CA ILE A 111 -12.05 0.00 -10.69
C ILE A 111 -13.56 0.18 -10.66
N ASP A 112 -14.14 0.41 -9.48
CA ASP A 112 -15.57 0.58 -9.27
C ASP A 112 -15.87 1.46 -8.05
N LYS A 113 -17.17 1.67 -7.79
CA LYS A 113 -17.66 2.48 -6.67
C LYS A 113 -17.34 1.85 -5.31
N GLU A 114 -17.41 0.52 -5.19
CA GLU A 114 -17.18 -0.17 -3.93
C GLU A 114 -15.73 0.00 -3.47
N MET A 115 -14.79 -0.20 -4.39
CA MET A 115 -13.37 0.04 -4.14
C MET A 115 -13.09 1.50 -3.82
N PHE A 116 -13.69 2.43 -4.56
CA PHE A 116 -13.58 3.86 -4.28
C PHE A 116 -14.06 4.22 -2.87
N ASP A 117 -15.26 3.79 -2.49
CA ASP A 117 -15.83 4.08 -1.17
C ASP A 117 -14.98 3.44 -0.06
N LYS A 118 -14.46 2.23 -0.28
CA LYS A 118 -13.52 1.56 0.64
C LYS A 118 -12.25 2.38 0.83
N VAL A 119 -11.62 2.84 -0.24
CA VAL A 119 -10.40 3.67 -0.17
C VAL A 119 -10.68 4.99 0.57
N MET A 120 -11.79 5.67 0.24
CA MET A 120 -12.19 6.90 0.92
C MET A 120 -12.41 6.67 2.42
N GLY A 121 -13.03 5.56 2.80
CA GLY A 121 -13.20 5.18 4.21
C GLY A 121 -11.87 4.95 4.95
N PHE A 122 -10.85 4.42 4.29
CA PHE A 122 -9.50 4.31 4.86
C PHE A 122 -8.82 5.68 5.02
N ILE A 123 -8.98 6.56 4.03
CA ILE A 123 -8.45 7.92 4.10
C ILE A 123 -9.08 8.65 5.30
N ASP A 124 -10.40 8.55 5.48
CA ASP A 124 -11.08 9.17 6.60
C ASP A 124 -10.65 8.56 7.94
N ALA A 125 -10.53 7.23 8.02
CA ALA A 125 -10.01 6.57 9.22
C ALA A 125 -8.59 7.05 9.59
N GLY A 126 -7.70 7.23 8.61
CA GLY A 126 -6.36 7.77 8.83
C GLY A 126 -6.38 9.15 9.47
N LYS A 127 -7.23 10.05 8.95
CA LYS A 127 -7.41 11.41 9.52
C LYS A 127 -7.98 11.34 10.94
N THR A 128 -9.03 10.54 11.15
CA THR A 128 -9.70 10.40 12.46
C THR A 128 -8.77 9.80 13.52
N GLN A 129 -7.88 8.88 13.14
CA GLN A 129 -6.91 8.28 14.06
C GLN A 129 -5.69 9.18 14.32
N GLY A 130 -5.63 10.37 13.72
CA GLY A 130 -4.60 11.37 14.01
C GLY A 130 -3.35 11.28 13.14
N ALA A 131 -3.36 10.49 12.06
CA ALA A 131 -2.32 10.58 11.05
C ALA A 131 -2.40 11.92 10.31
N ARG A 132 -1.26 12.50 9.99
CA ARG A 132 -1.20 13.80 9.30
C ARG A 132 -1.31 13.59 7.79
N CYS A 133 -2.43 13.97 7.19
CA CYS A 133 -2.60 13.96 5.73
C CYS A 133 -1.82 15.14 5.12
N ILE A 134 -0.70 14.86 4.44
CA ILE A 134 0.20 15.89 3.91
C ILE A 134 0.00 16.16 2.41
N ALA A 135 -0.71 15.28 1.70
CA ALA A 135 -1.09 15.43 0.30
C ALA A 135 -2.36 14.63 -0.01
N GLY A 136 -3.18 15.13 -0.94
CA GLY A 136 -4.42 14.48 -1.37
C GLY A 136 -5.42 14.32 -0.24
N GLY A 137 -5.91 13.09 -0.05
CA GLY A 137 -6.88 12.76 0.99
C GLY A 137 -8.33 13.04 0.60
N GLY A 138 -8.62 13.14 -0.69
CA GLY A 138 -9.94 13.46 -1.19
C GLY A 138 -10.25 12.78 -2.53
N ARG A 139 -11.48 13.01 -2.99
CA ARG A 139 -11.89 12.70 -4.35
C ARG A 139 -11.22 13.68 -5.33
N GLN A 140 -10.80 13.19 -6.49
CA GLN A 140 -10.41 14.03 -7.61
C GLN A 140 -11.60 14.25 -8.54
N GLY A 141 -12.02 15.51 -8.69
CA GLY A 141 -13.17 15.89 -9.53
C GLY A 141 -14.52 15.31 -9.06
N ASN A 142 -15.53 15.36 -9.92
CA ASN A 142 -16.92 15.00 -9.57
C ASN A 142 -17.49 13.82 -10.38
N VAL A 143 -16.75 13.31 -11.37
CA VAL A 143 -17.15 12.23 -12.26
C VAL A 143 -16.17 11.07 -12.13
N GLY A 144 -16.64 9.83 -12.26
CA GLY A 144 -15.83 8.64 -12.09
C GLY A 144 -15.32 8.45 -10.66
N PHE A 145 -14.46 7.45 -10.48
CA PHE A 145 -13.99 6.95 -9.18
C PHE A 145 -12.54 7.34 -8.90
N PHE A 146 -12.20 8.61 -9.11
CA PHE A 146 -10.83 9.10 -8.96
C PHE A 146 -10.53 9.52 -7.52
N VAL A 147 -9.46 8.95 -6.97
CA VAL A 147 -8.92 9.29 -5.64
C VAL A 147 -7.66 10.12 -5.82
N GLN A 148 -7.49 11.17 -5.03
CA GLN A 148 -6.26 11.96 -5.03
C GLN A 148 -5.08 11.12 -4.52
N PRO A 149 -3.86 11.29 -5.07
CA PRO A 149 -2.67 10.64 -4.54
C PRO A 149 -2.47 11.09 -3.08
N THR A 150 -2.66 10.18 -2.14
CA THR A 150 -2.75 10.51 -0.72
C THR A 150 -1.51 10.06 0.03
N VAL A 151 -0.93 10.96 0.81
CA VAL A 151 0.23 10.65 1.65
C VAL A 151 -0.09 11.02 3.10
N PHE A 152 0.06 10.03 3.99
CA PHE A 152 -0.01 10.22 5.43
C PHE A 152 1.38 10.17 6.04
N ALA A 153 1.71 11.20 6.83
CA ALA A 153 2.84 11.21 7.74
C ALA A 153 2.39 10.91 9.17
N ASP A 154 3.35 10.62 10.03
CA ASP A 154 3.18 10.43 11.47
C ASP A 154 2.24 9.26 11.79
N VAL A 155 2.24 8.25 10.91
CA VAL A 155 1.43 7.05 11.04
C VAL A 155 2.02 6.16 12.15
N LYS A 156 1.15 5.70 13.05
CA LYS A 156 1.49 4.75 14.12
C LYS A 156 1.09 3.34 13.73
N ASP A 157 1.78 2.35 14.27
CA ASP A 157 1.62 0.95 13.88
C ASP A 157 0.23 0.40 14.16
N ASP A 158 -0.49 0.92 15.16
CA ASP A 158 -1.85 0.49 15.55
C ASP A 158 -2.96 1.11 14.69
N MET A 159 -2.63 2.10 13.86
CA MET A 159 -3.61 2.74 12.98
C MET A 159 -4.10 1.76 11.91
N LYS A 160 -5.37 1.92 11.54
CA LYS A 160 -6.05 1.11 10.52
C LYS A 160 -5.29 1.16 9.18
N ILE A 161 -4.84 2.36 8.79
CA ILE A 161 -4.06 2.57 7.56
C ILE A 161 -2.66 1.93 7.58
N ALA A 162 -2.12 1.58 8.76
CA ALA A 162 -0.89 0.80 8.90
C ALA A 162 -1.14 -0.71 8.89
N ARG A 163 -2.29 -1.18 9.39
CA ARG A 163 -2.57 -2.61 9.58
C ARG A 163 -3.27 -3.27 8.40
N GLU A 164 -4.20 -2.57 7.76
CA GLU A 164 -5.10 -3.15 6.77
C GLU A 164 -4.70 -2.74 5.34
N GLU A 165 -4.93 -3.65 4.39
CA GLU A 165 -4.73 -3.40 2.97
C GLU A 165 -5.80 -2.44 2.44
N ILE A 166 -5.34 -1.29 1.92
CA ILE A 166 -6.21 -0.23 1.39
C ILE A 166 -6.57 -0.50 -0.07
N PHE A 167 -5.61 -0.98 -0.86
CA PHE A 167 -5.74 -1.25 -2.30
C PHE A 167 -6.12 -0.02 -3.14
N GLY A 168 -5.59 1.14 -2.76
CA GLY A 168 -5.76 2.42 -3.45
C GLY A 168 -4.51 3.30 -3.30
N PRO A 169 -4.49 4.51 -3.89
CA PRO A 169 -3.29 5.34 -4.02
C PRO A 169 -2.99 6.10 -2.72
N VAL A 170 -2.64 5.35 -1.66
CA VAL A 170 -2.44 5.85 -0.30
C VAL A 170 -1.12 5.32 0.26
N GLN A 171 -0.22 6.24 0.59
CA GLN A 171 1.06 5.94 1.24
C GLN A 171 0.97 6.25 2.74
N SER A 172 1.40 5.32 3.59
CA SER A 172 1.57 5.52 5.02
C SER A 172 3.06 5.61 5.37
N ILE A 173 3.51 6.76 5.86
CA ILE A 173 4.91 7.00 6.25
C ILE A 173 5.03 6.87 7.77
N LEU A 174 5.95 6.00 8.20
CA LEU A 174 6.24 5.70 9.60
C LEU A 174 7.71 6.03 9.88
N LYS A 175 7.98 6.72 10.99
CA LYS A 175 9.35 7.00 11.44
C LYS A 175 9.91 5.81 12.22
N PHE A 176 11.20 5.51 12.08
CA PHE A 176 11.92 4.55 12.93
C PHE A 176 13.32 5.08 13.30
N GLU A 177 13.95 4.48 14.33
CA GLU A 177 15.27 4.89 14.81
C GLU A 177 16.35 3.84 14.48
N THR A 178 16.13 2.57 14.82
CA THR A 178 17.15 1.51 14.67
C THR A 178 16.76 0.43 13.67
N PHE A 179 17.76 -0.32 13.22
CA PHE A 179 17.57 -1.44 12.30
C PHE A 179 16.72 -2.55 12.92
N GLU A 180 17.01 -2.91 14.18
CA GLU A 180 16.31 -3.97 14.90
C GLU A 180 14.83 -3.62 15.07
N GLU A 181 14.54 -2.38 15.47
CA GLU A 181 13.18 -1.86 15.62
C GLU A 181 12.39 -1.94 14.31
N VAL A 182 12.99 -1.52 13.19
CA VAL A 182 12.27 -1.52 11.91
C VAL A 182 12.04 -2.91 11.35
N VAL A 183 12.93 -3.88 11.61
CA VAL A 183 12.72 -5.28 11.23
C VAL A 183 11.49 -5.85 11.95
N ASP A 184 11.39 -5.64 13.27
CA ASP A 184 10.25 -6.12 14.05
C ASP A 184 8.94 -5.46 13.59
N ARG A 185 8.95 -4.14 13.36
CA ARG A 185 7.77 -3.39 12.93
C ARG A 185 7.36 -3.70 11.49
N ALA A 186 8.31 -3.90 10.59
CA ALA A 186 8.05 -4.33 9.22
C ALA A 186 7.37 -5.70 9.19
N ASN A 187 7.80 -6.63 10.05
CA ASN A 187 7.25 -7.98 10.16
C ASN A 187 5.97 -8.07 11.00
N ASN A 188 5.62 -7.03 11.78
CA ASN A 188 4.40 -6.99 12.58
C ASN A 188 3.14 -6.74 11.72
N THR A 189 2.80 -7.73 10.89
CA THR A 189 1.62 -7.73 10.02
C THR A 189 1.12 -9.15 9.79
N ASN A 190 -0.17 -9.30 9.47
CA ASN A 190 -0.75 -10.61 9.12
C ASN A 190 -0.50 -11.00 7.65
N TYR A 191 0.29 -10.20 6.93
CA TYR A 191 0.60 -10.34 5.50
C TYR A 191 2.10 -10.63 5.29
N GLY A 192 2.48 -11.09 4.09
CA GLY A 192 3.87 -11.41 3.76
C GLY A 192 4.17 -11.49 2.26
N LEU A 193 3.52 -10.65 1.44
CA LEU A 193 3.54 -10.80 -0.02
C LEU A 193 4.74 -10.14 -0.71
N GLY A 194 5.16 -8.96 -0.27
CA GLY A 194 6.31 -8.25 -0.82
C GLY A 194 7.01 -7.41 0.22
N ALA A 195 8.28 -7.08 -0.04
CA ALA A 195 9.09 -6.19 0.78
C ALA A 195 10.16 -5.50 -0.08
N GLY A 196 10.59 -4.30 0.31
CA GLY A 196 11.69 -3.57 -0.32
C GLY A 196 12.54 -2.82 0.69
N GLY A 197 13.81 -2.58 0.36
CA GLY A 197 14.73 -1.76 1.13
C GLY A 197 15.53 -0.85 0.20
N SER A 198 15.81 0.37 0.65
CA SER A 198 16.64 1.35 -0.07
C SER A 198 17.78 1.83 0.83
N LEU A 199 19.01 1.56 0.40
CA LEU A 199 20.28 1.87 1.04
C LEU A 199 21.28 2.33 -0.02
N ASN A 200 22.23 3.20 0.31
CA ASN A 200 23.36 3.54 -0.55
C ASN A 200 24.61 2.83 -0.01
N THR A 201 24.86 1.61 -0.45
CA THR A 201 25.98 0.83 0.10
C THR A 201 27.32 1.29 -0.46
N SER A 202 28.07 2.04 0.35
CA SER A 202 29.54 1.99 0.39
C SER A 202 30.08 1.36 1.69
N GLN A 203 29.21 0.73 2.49
CA GLN A 203 29.56 0.05 3.74
C GLN A 203 28.81 -1.29 3.92
N ILE A 204 29.07 -2.23 3.01
CA ILE A 204 29.01 -3.67 3.30
C ILE A 204 30.40 -4.24 3.00
#